data_AF-A0A4Y9AK35-F1
#
_entry.id   AF-A0A4Y9AK35-F1
#
_cell.length_a   1.000
_cell.length_b   1.000
_cell.length_c   1.000
_cell.angle_alpha   90.00
_cell.angle_beta   90.00
_cell.angle_gamma   90.00
#
_symmetry.space_group_name_H-M   'P 1'
#
loop_
_entity.id
_entity.type
_entity.pdbx_description
1 polymer ?
#
loop_
_entity_poly.entity_id
_entity_poly.type
_entity_poly.pdbx_seq_one_letter_code
_entity_poly.pdbx_strand_id
1 'polypeptide(L)'
;MSVIDDLFVVLWGFLMIGLMGIGGFFMFRKFLKQLPKEDGKSNMDWEEYYVDKTKHMWRDKEKLLLEELVTPVPELFRDVARQRIVGKIGEVALKKEYTIVTQEIVIEGYILATPKRDHKFLRKKLKEKAIDVTPYEHLFKLSRNNYAKNWKSRYKKS
;
A
#
# COMPACT_ATOMS: atom_id res chain seq x y z
N MET A 1 -41.08 30.25 23.56
CA MET A 1 -39.77 29.58 23.65
C MET A 1 -38.90 30.43 24.54
N SER A 2 -38.07 29.81 25.38
CA SER A 2 -37.08 30.54 26.17
C SER A 2 -35.96 31.00 25.24
N VAL A 3 -35.34 32.15 25.52
CA VAL A 3 -34.14 32.63 24.81
C VAL A 3 -33.01 31.57 24.84
N ILE A 4 -33.00 30.72 25.87
CA ILE A 4 -32.09 29.59 26.02
C ILE A 4 -32.37 28.51 24.96
N ASP A 5 -33.64 28.23 24.67
CA ASP A 5 -34.04 27.25 23.65
C ASP A 5 -33.63 27.73 22.26
N ASP A 6 -33.81 29.02 21.98
CA ASP A 6 -33.43 29.64 20.71
C ASP A 6 -31.90 29.59 20.50
N LEU A 7 -31.12 29.91 21.54
CA LEU A 7 -29.65 29.82 21.51
C LEU A 7 -29.17 28.37 21.32
N PHE A 8 -29.85 27.41 21.96
CA PHE A 8 -29.54 25.98 21.81
C PHE A 8 -29.75 25.50 20.37
N VAL A 9 -30.87 25.88 19.74
CA VAL A 9 -31.16 25.51 18.33
C VAL A 9 -30.11 26.10 17.38
N VAL A 10 -29.74 27.37 17.56
CA VAL A 10 -28.71 28.02 16.73
C VAL A 10 -27.35 27.34 16.89
N LEU A 11 -26.91 27.09 18.12
CA LEU A 11 -25.65 26.40 18.41
C LEU A 11 -25.64 24.97 17.83
N TRP A 12 -26.76 24.26 17.95
CA TRP A 12 -26.90 22.92 17.39
C TRP A 12 -26.84 22.91 15.86
N GLY A 13 -27.41 23.92 15.20
CA GLY A 13 -27.31 24.11 13.75
C GLY A 13 -25.85 24.28 13.30
N PHE A 14 -25.08 25.15 13.96
CA PHE A 14 -23.66 25.32 13.66
C PHE A 14 -22.85 24.05 13.93
N LEU A 15 -23.15 23.31 15.00
CA LEU A 15 -22.51 22.03 15.31
C LEU A 15 -22.75 21.00 14.20
N MET A 16 -24.00 20.85 13.74
CA MET A 16 -24.35 19.91 12.66
C MET A 16 -23.66 20.26 11.35
N ILE A 17 -23.67 21.55 10.97
CA ILE A 17 -22.97 22.02 9.76
C ILE A 17 -21.47 21.77 9.88
N GLY A 18 -20.88 22.01 11.05
CA GLY A 18 -19.46 21.74 11.32
C GLY A 18 -19.12 20.26 11.17
N LEU A 19 -19.90 19.37 11.78
CA LEU A 19 -19.69 17.91 11.68
C LEU A 19 -19.87 17.40 10.25
N MET A 20 -20.87 17.89 9.51
CA MET A 20 -21.06 17.56 8.09
C MET A 20 -19.90 18.05 7.23
N GLY A 21 -19.39 19.27 7.49
CA GLY A 21 -18.23 19.81 6.78
C GLY A 21 -16.96 19.00 7.01
N ILE A 22 -16.70 18.59 8.26
CA ILE A 22 -15.57 17.73 8.62
C ILE A 22 -15.71 16.36 7.96
N GLY A 23 -16.87 15.70 8.12
CA GLY A 23 -17.14 14.39 7.51
C GLY A 23 -17.01 14.42 5.99
N GLY A 24 -17.59 15.45 5.35
CA GLY A 24 -17.49 15.72 3.92
C GLY A 24 -16.05 15.90 3.46
N PHE A 25 -15.23 16.67 4.19
CA PHE A 25 -13.81 16.87 3.87
C PHE A 25 -13.02 15.55 3.87
N PHE A 26 -13.22 14.68 4.87
CA PHE A 26 -12.55 13.38 4.92
C PHE A 26 -12.98 12.45 3.78
N MET A 27 -14.28 12.40 3.48
CA MET A 27 -14.83 11.62 2.37
C MET A 27 -14.32 12.13 1.02
N PHE A 28 -14.32 13.45 0.81
CA PHE A 28 -13.84 14.07 -0.42
C PHE A 28 -12.34 13.83 -0.64
N ARG A 29 -11.52 13.94 0.41
CA ARG A 29 -10.10 13.60 0.34
C ARG A 29 -9.86 12.12 0.01
N LYS A 30 -10.70 11.21 0.52
CA LYS A 30 -10.64 9.79 0.19
C LYS A 30 -11.05 9.56 -1.27
N PHE A 31 -12.10 10.24 -1.73
CA PHE A 31 -12.59 10.20 -3.10
C PHE A 31 -11.53 10.66 -4.12
N LEU A 32 -10.85 11.78 -3.86
CA LEU A 32 -9.76 12.27 -4.72
C LEU A 32 -8.63 11.25 -4.90
N LYS A 33 -8.43 10.31 -3.96
CA LYS A 33 -7.43 9.24 -4.08
C LYS A 33 -7.91 8.04 -4.90
N GLN A 34 -9.22 7.91 -5.07
CA GLN A 34 -9.86 6.85 -5.85
C GLN A 34 -10.10 7.26 -7.30
N LEU A 35 -9.98 8.54 -7.62
CA LEU A 35 -10.09 9.00 -9.00
C LEU A 35 -9.11 8.25 -9.91
N PRO A 36 -9.58 7.83 -11.11
CA PRO A 36 -8.71 7.24 -12.11
C PRO A 36 -7.63 8.24 -12.49
N LYS A 37 -6.45 7.72 -12.86
CA LYS A 37 -5.34 8.55 -13.29
C LYS A 37 -5.48 8.91 -14.77
N GLU A 38 -4.44 9.50 -15.34
CA GLU A 38 -4.37 9.86 -16.77
C GLU A 38 -4.65 8.67 -17.71
N ASP A 39 -4.40 7.44 -17.25
CA ASP A 39 -4.64 6.19 -17.96
C ASP A 39 -6.04 5.58 -17.73
N GLY A 40 -6.93 6.27 -17.01
CA GLY A 40 -8.27 5.79 -16.69
C GLY A 40 -8.32 4.71 -15.60
N LYS A 41 -7.18 4.32 -15.00
CA LYS A 41 -7.10 3.25 -13.98
C LYS A 41 -6.72 3.80 -12.61
N SER A 42 -7.33 3.23 -11.58
CA SER A 42 -6.98 3.49 -10.18
C SER A 42 -5.69 2.76 -9.79
N ASN A 43 -5.11 3.09 -8.63
CA ASN A 43 -3.98 2.30 -8.10
C ASN A 43 -4.38 0.83 -7.84
N MET A 44 -5.62 0.61 -7.42
CA MET A 44 -6.15 -0.72 -7.10
C MET A 44 -6.30 -1.55 -8.37
N ASP A 45 -6.77 -0.94 -9.46
CA ASP A 45 -6.94 -1.60 -10.75
C ASP A 45 -5.58 -2.05 -11.31
N TRP A 46 -4.52 -1.27 -11.08
CA TRP A 46 -3.16 -1.66 -11.43
C TRP A 46 -2.63 -2.79 -10.55
N GLU A 47 -2.88 -2.73 -9.23
CA GLU A 47 -2.53 -3.83 -8.32
C GLU A 47 -3.20 -5.14 -8.76
N GLU A 48 -4.49 -5.12 -9.07
CA GLU A 48 -5.26 -6.25 -9.58
C GLU A 48 -4.73 -6.76 -10.92
N TYR A 49 -4.47 -5.85 -11.88
CA TYR A 49 -3.87 -6.19 -13.17
C TYR A 49 -2.55 -6.97 -13.01
N TYR A 50 -1.66 -6.52 -12.13
CA TYR A 50 -0.38 -7.19 -11.91
C TYR A 50 -0.53 -8.53 -11.18
N VAL A 51 -1.46 -8.63 -10.23
CA VAL A 51 -1.80 -9.90 -9.56
C VAL A 51 -2.25 -10.92 -10.60
N ASP A 52 -3.21 -10.56 -11.45
CA ASP A 52 -3.78 -11.47 -12.45
C ASP A 52 -2.76 -11.89 -13.49
N LYS A 53 -1.97 -10.93 -13.99
CA LYS A 53 -0.91 -11.21 -14.97
C LYS A 53 0.20 -12.08 -14.41
N THR A 54 0.47 -12.06 -13.11
CA THR A 54 1.59 -12.81 -12.53
C THR A 54 1.18 -14.04 -11.74
N LYS A 55 -0.12 -14.30 -11.56
CA LYS A 55 -0.65 -15.45 -10.80
C LYS A 55 -0.03 -16.79 -11.19
N HIS A 56 0.19 -17.01 -12.48
CA HIS A 56 0.77 -18.24 -13.04
C HIS A 56 2.29 -18.37 -12.82
N MET A 57 2.97 -17.28 -12.48
CA MET A 57 4.43 -17.23 -12.29
C MET A 57 4.85 -17.67 -10.88
N TRP A 58 3.90 -17.83 -9.95
CA TRP A 58 4.16 -18.15 -8.55
C TRP A 58 4.33 -19.65 -8.32
N ARG A 59 5.47 -20.04 -7.74
CA ARG A 59 5.68 -21.39 -7.22
C ARG A 59 5.35 -21.45 -5.73
N ASP A 60 5.13 -22.65 -5.23
CA ASP A 60 4.66 -22.84 -3.84
C ASP A 60 5.69 -22.39 -2.80
N LYS A 61 6.99 -22.50 -3.11
CA LYS A 61 8.07 -22.00 -2.26
C LYS A 61 7.97 -20.48 -2.05
N GLU A 62 7.76 -19.71 -3.11
CA GLU A 62 7.65 -18.25 -3.03
C GLU A 62 6.32 -17.80 -2.42
N LYS A 63 5.22 -18.54 -2.66
CA LYS A 63 3.95 -18.29 -1.96
C LYS A 63 4.13 -18.46 -0.45
N LEU A 64 4.76 -19.55 -0.02
CA LEU A 64 5.01 -19.83 1.39
C LEU A 64 5.92 -18.77 2.04
N LEU A 65 6.95 -18.32 1.31
CA LEU A 65 7.77 -17.19 1.77
C LEU A 65 6.93 -15.93 1.97
N LEU A 66 6.02 -15.60 1.05
CA LEU A 66 5.15 -14.44 1.18
C LEU A 66 4.25 -14.54 2.42
N GLU A 67 3.65 -15.70 2.69
CA GLU A 67 2.81 -15.94 3.87
C GLU A 67 3.55 -15.62 5.18
N GLU A 68 4.79 -16.09 5.28
CA GLU A 68 5.64 -15.82 6.44
C GLU A 68 5.97 -14.32 6.59
N LEU A 69 6.16 -13.62 5.47
CA LEU A 69 6.48 -12.19 5.47
C LEU A 69 5.27 -11.31 5.80
N VAL A 70 4.03 -11.77 5.59
CA VAL A 70 2.79 -11.06 5.95
C VAL A 70 2.22 -11.44 7.32
N THR A 71 2.85 -12.40 8.02
CA THR A 71 2.48 -12.81 9.38
C THR A 71 2.38 -11.67 10.42
N PRO A 72 3.24 -10.61 10.43
CA PRO A 72 3.16 -9.57 11.47
C PRO A 72 1.96 -8.64 11.27
N VAL A 73 1.28 -8.73 10.12
CA VAL A 73 0.10 -7.93 9.82
C VAL A 73 -1.11 -8.52 10.57
N PRO A 74 -1.88 -7.71 11.32
CA PRO A 74 -3.11 -8.17 11.95
C PRO A 74 -4.06 -8.77 10.92
N GLU A 75 -4.80 -9.81 11.32
CA GLU A 75 -5.63 -10.60 10.42
C GLU A 75 -6.62 -9.76 9.60
N LEU A 76 -7.29 -8.80 10.26
CA LEU A 76 -8.22 -7.84 9.63
C LEU A 76 -7.62 -7.04 8.46
N PHE A 77 -6.30 -6.91 8.39
CA PHE A 77 -5.59 -6.13 7.36
C PHE A 77 -4.69 -7.00 6.49
N ARG A 78 -4.57 -8.30 6.78
CA ARG A 78 -3.58 -9.17 6.14
C ARG A 78 -3.85 -9.33 4.65
N ASP A 79 -5.10 -9.49 4.25
CA ASP A 79 -5.44 -9.70 2.84
C ASP A 79 -5.23 -8.44 2.00
N VAL A 80 -5.56 -7.27 2.54
CA VAL A 80 -5.28 -5.98 1.88
C VAL A 80 -3.78 -5.75 1.75
N ALA A 81 -3.00 -6.04 2.80
CA ALA A 81 -1.55 -5.93 2.74
C ALA A 81 -0.94 -6.92 1.74
N ARG A 82 -1.42 -8.17 1.75
CA ARG A 82 -0.99 -9.23 0.82
C ARG A 82 -1.27 -8.85 -0.62
N GLN A 83 -2.49 -8.43 -0.96
CA GLN A 83 -2.85 -8.02 -2.32
C GLN A 83 -1.92 -6.91 -2.82
N ARG A 84 -1.68 -5.89 -2.00
CA ARG A 84 -0.75 -4.80 -2.33
C ARG A 84 0.68 -5.29 -2.58
N ILE A 85 1.17 -6.20 -1.75
CA ILE A 85 2.52 -6.77 -1.87
C ILE A 85 2.61 -7.64 -3.14
N VAL A 86 1.64 -8.51 -3.39
CA VAL A 86 1.57 -9.35 -4.59
C VAL A 86 1.51 -8.50 -5.85
N GLY A 87 0.66 -7.47 -5.87
CA GLY A 87 0.58 -6.53 -7.01
C GLY A 87 1.91 -5.84 -7.27
N LYS A 88 2.65 -5.44 -6.23
CA LYS A 88 3.99 -4.85 -6.38
C LYS A 88 5.03 -5.87 -6.87
N ILE A 89 5.01 -7.09 -6.35
CA ILE A 89 5.89 -8.19 -6.79
C ILE A 89 5.63 -8.47 -8.27
N GLY A 90 4.36 -8.55 -8.68
CA GLY A 90 3.97 -8.76 -10.07
C GLY A 90 4.43 -7.62 -10.98
N GLU A 91 4.28 -6.36 -10.53
CA GLU A 91 4.81 -5.19 -11.25
C GLU A 91 6.33 -5.28 -11.46
N VAL A 92 7.09 -5.64 -10.42
CA VAL A 92 8.55 -5.78 -10.51
C VAL A 92 8.93 -6.93 -11.44
N ALA A 93 8.24 -8.07 -11.34
CA ALA A 93 8.49 -9.24 -12.17
C ALA A 93 8.31 -8.92 -13.66
N LEU A 94 7.19 -8.27 -14.03
CA LEU A 94 6.90 -7.90 -15.41
C LEU A 94 7.86 -6.82 -15.92
N LYS A 95 8.19 -5.81 -15.10
CA LYS A 95 9.12 -4.73 -15.50
C LYS A 95 10.54 -5.21 -15.75
N LYS A 96 10.95 -6.27 -15.07
CA LYS A 96 12.26 -6.90 -15.25
C LYS A 96 12.20 -8.14 -16.15
N GLU A 97 11.08 -8.37 -16.82
CA GLU A 97 10.88 -9.45 -17.80
C GLU A 97 11.14 -10.87 -17.24
N TYR A 98 10.91 -11.08 -15.94
CA TYR A 98 10.99 -12.41 -15.37
C TYR A 98 9.80 -13.25 -15.81
N THR A 99 10.05 -14.54 -16.04
CA THR A 99 9.02 -15.53 -16.37
C THR A 99 8.47 -16.27 -15.13
N ILE A 100 9.21 -16.22 -14.01
CA ILE A 100 8.88 -16.89 -12.75
C ILE A 100 9.16 -15.94 -11.59
N VAL A 101 8.29 -15.94 -10.58
CA VAL A 101 8.53 -15.21 -9.33
C VAL A 101 9.61 -15.95 -8.54
N THR A 102 10.77 -15.33 -8.40
CA THR A 102 11.89 -15.83 -7.58
C THR A 102 11.89 -15.17 -6.21
N GLN A 103 12.62 -15.78 -5.27
CA GLN A 103 12.85 -15.20 -3.94
C GLN A 103 13.36 -13.75 -4.01
N GLU A 104 14.22 -13.41 -4.97
CA GLU A 104 14.74 -12.05 -5.16
C GLU A 104 13.62 -11.04 -5.44
N ILE A 105 12.74 -11.38 -6.37
CA ILE A 105 11.60 -10.53 -6.76
C ILE A 105 10.62 -10.38 -5.59
N VAL A 106 10.38 -11.46 -4.83
CA VAL A 106 9.53 -11.40 -3.63
C VAL A 106 10.10 -10.40 -2.62
N ILE A 107 11.40 -10.46 -2.34
CA ILE A 107 12.06 -9.57 -1.38
C ILE A 107 12.05 -8.12 -1.88
N GLU A 108 12.45 -7.89 -3.14
CA GLU A 108 12.46 -6.56 -3.74
C GLU A 108 11.05 -5.95 -3.78
N GLY A 109 10.07 -6.71 -4.26
CA GLY A 109 8.68 -6.27 -4.33
C GLY A 109 8.10 -5.97 -2.95
N TYR A 110 8.42 -6.78 -1.92
CA TYR A 110 8.03 -6.50 -0.54
C TYR A 110 8.63 -5.20 -0.03
N ILE A 111 9.93 -4.96 -0.24
CA ILE A 111 10.62 -3.72 0.20
C ILE A 111 9.97 -2.49 -0.45
N LEU A 112 9.63 -2.59 -1.74
CA LEU A 112 9.00 -1.50 -2.49
C LEU A 112 7.51 -1.30 -2.14
N ALA A 113 6.82 -2.34 -1.69
CA ALA A 113 5.40 -2.28 -1.30
C ALA A 113 5.19 -1.68 0.10
N THR A 114 6.18 -1.84 0.98
CA THR A 114 6.07 -1.55 2.42
C THR A 114 6.84 -0.27 2.83
N PRO A 115 6.35 0.48 3.83
CA PRO A 115 7.08 1.64 4.36
C PRO A 115 8.29 1.22 5.20
N LYS A 116 9.27 2.11 5.33
CA LYS A 116 10.52 1.90 6.10
C LYS A 116 10.31 1.38 7.53
N ARG A 117 9.20 1.75 8.18
CA ARG A 117 8.87 1.30 9.54
C ARG A 117 8.71 -0.23 9.62
N ASP A 118 8.19 -0.84 8.57
CA ASP A 118 7.83 -2.28 8.53
C ASP A 118 9.04 -3.14 8.13
N HIS A 119 10.11 -2.52 7.62
CA HIS A 119 11.33 -3.21 7.16
C HIS A 119 12.13 -3.86 8.28
N LYS A 120 11.93 -3.45 9.55
CA LYS A 120 12.58 -4.08 10.71
C LYS A 120 12.20 -5.56 10.82
N PHE A 121 10.93 -5.89 10.56
CA PHE A 121 10.46 -7.27 10.59
C PHE A 121 11.02 -8.08 9.42
N LEU A 122 10.98 -7.52 8.21
CA LEU A 122 11.54 -8.16 7.03
C LEU A 122 13.02 -8.54 7.25
N ARG A 123 13.85 -7.60 7.72
CA ARG A 123 15.27 -7.87 7.99
C ARG A 123 15.48 -8.98 9.03
N LYS A 124 14.65 -9.00 10.07
CA LYS A 124 14.68 -10.07 11.09
C LYS A 124 14.37 -11.43 10.44
N LYS A 125 13.30 -11.51 9.65
CA LYS A 125 12.89 -12.76 8.98
C LYS A 125 13.88 -13.25 7.93
N LEU A 126 14.45 -12.34 7.13
CA LEU A 126 15.49 -12.71 6.16
C LEU A 126 16.75 -13.23 6.85
N LYS A 127 17.15 -12.62 7.98
CA LYS A 127 18.26 -13.10 8.80
C LYS A 127 18.00 -14.47 9.40
N GLU A 128 16.78 -14.73 9.91
CA GLU A 128 16.36 -16.05 10.41
C GLU A 128 16.45 -17.13 9.33
N LYS A 129 16.18 -16.79 8.07
CA LYS A 129 16.29 -17.69 6.91
C LYS A 129 17.68 -17.74 6.27
N ALA A 130 18.69 -17.10 6.88
CA ALA A 130 20.05 -16.99 6.35
C ALA A 130 20.11 -16.40 4.92
N ILE A 131 19.20 -15.48 4.60
CA ILE A 131 19.17 -14.78 3.31
C ILE A 131 19.98 -13.50 3.44
N ASP A 132 20.98 -13.32 2.56
CA ASP A 132 21.78 -12.10 2.53
C ASP A 132 20.92 -10.90 2.07
N VAL A 133 20.97 -9.84 2.88
CA VAL A 133 20.23 -8.59 2.64
C VAL A 133 21.08 -7.53 1.93
N THR A 134 22.39 -7.77 1.82
CA THR A 134 23.35 -6.82 1.23
C THR A 134 22.94 -6.32 -0.16
N PRO A 135 22.46 -7.18 -1.10
CA PRO A 135 22.03 -6.73 -2.42
C PRO A 135 20.88 -5.71 -2.38
N TYR A 136 20.01 -5.81 -1.37
CA TYR A 136 18.79 -5.00 -1.24
C TYR A 136 18.99 -3.74 -0.39
N GLU A 137 20.19 -3.50 0.15
CA GLU A 137 20.45 -2.37 1.05
C GLU A 137 20.15 -1.01 0.39
N HIS A 138 20.37 -0.91 -0.92
CA HIS A 138 20.00 0.27 -1.70
C HIS A 138 18.48 0.52 -1.72
N LEU A 139 17.66 -0.53 -1.80
CA LEU A 139 16.19 -0.44 -1.77
C LEU A 139 15.69 0.02 -0.40
N PHE A 140 16.30 -0.47 0.68
CA PHE A 140 16.00 -0.03 2.05
C PHE A 140 16.37 1.44 2.30
N LYS A 141 17.36 1.98 1.58
CA LYS A 141 17.69 3.42 1.62
C LYS A 141 16.72 4.25 0.79
N LEU A 142 16.27 3.71 -0.35
CA LEU A 142 15.28 4.35 -1.24
C LEU A 142 13.87 4.39 -0.64
N SER A 143 13.54 3.51 0.32
CA SER A 143 12.27 3.52 1.02
C SER A 143 12.13 4.77 1.91
N ARG A 144 11.70 5.88 1.32
CA ARG A 144 11.49 7.15 2.04
C ARG A 144 10.28 7.01 2.98
N ASN A 145 10.40 7.61 4.17
CA ASN A 145 9.30 7.72 5.13
C ASN A 145 8.07 8.36 4.44
N ASN A 146 6.97 7.61 4.39
CA ASN A 146 5.64 7.96 3.84
C ASN A 146 5.40 7.79 2.32
N TYR A 147 4.48 6.86 2.03
CA TYR A 147 3.80 6.65 0.73
C TYR A 147 3.10 7.92 0.19
N ALA A 148 2.81 8.91 1.04
CA ALA A 148 2.08 10.12 0.68
C ALA A 148 2.93 11.18 -0.05
N LYS A 149 4.26 11.16 0.06
CA LYS A 149 5.08 12.33 -0.36
C LYS A 149 5.52 12.32 -1.84
N ASN A 150 5.44 11.19 -2.54
CA ASN A 150 6.13 11.00 -3.84
C ASN A 150 5.28 10.38 -4.97
N TRP A 151 3.97 10.66 -5.05
CA TRP A 151 3.22 10.27 -6.25
C TRP A 151 3.80 10.93 -7.52
N LYS A 152 4.19 12.21 -7.44
CA LYS A 152 4.76 12.99 -8.56
C LYS A 152 6.08 12.43 -9.12
N SER A 153 6.93 11.79 -8.31
CA SER A 153 8.24 11.32 -8.79
C SER A 153 8.15 10.04 -9.62
N ARG A 154 7.04 9.29 -9.55
CA ARG A 154 6.81 8.10 -10.38
C ARG A 154 6.45 8.44 -11.83
N TYR A 155 6.03 9.67 -12.12
CA TYR A 155 5.56 10.12 -13.44
C TYR A 155 6.59 10.94 -14.22
N LYS A 156 7.76 11.24 -13.63
CA LYS A 156 8.79 12.06 -14.28
C LYS A 156 9.80 11.26 -15.12
N LYS A 157 9.44 10.03 -15.51
CA LYS A 157 10.16 9.25 -16.51
C LYS A 157 9.20 8.90 -17.65
N SER A 158 9.00 9.88 -18.51
CA SER A 158 8.87 9.71 -19.95
C SER A 158 9.59 10.88 -20.60
#